data_AF-K7F521-F1
#
_entry.id   AF-K7F521-F1
#
_cell.length_a   1.000
_cell.length_b   1.000
_cell.length_c   1.000
_cell.angle_alpha   90.00
_cell.angle_beta   90.00
_cell.angle_gamma   90.00
#
_symmetry.space_group_name_H-M   'P 1'
#
loop_
_entity.id
_entity.type
_entity.pdbx_description
1 polymer ?
#
loop_
_entity_poly.entity_id
_entity_poly.type
_entity_poly.pdbx_seq_one_letter_code
_entity_poly.pdbx_strand_id
1 'polypeptide(L)'
;HLPPVSPLHTPFSSVEGTPLPTWDQRGHWEPGLARWVVLWGHRLFPLTQVTDSSGHLFYSKEDAKKGKFAFTTDDYEIYEICFESHAQTGGFRGPDQLIILNVKHGVEARNYEDIAKAEKLKPLEVDLRRLEDLSESIVKDFAYMKQREEEMRDTNESTSTRVLYFSIFSMLCLVGLATWQVCYLRRFFKAKKLIE
;
A
#
# COMPACT_ATOMS: atom_id res chain seq x y z
N HIS A 1 14.40 -4.49 -41.14
CA HIS A 1 14.04 -3.65 -39.98
C HIS A 1 12.76 -4.20 -39.36
N LEU A 2 12.90 -5.06 -38.34
CA LEU A 2 11.81 -5.49 -37.46
C LEU A 2 12.00 -4.72 -36.14
N PRO A 3 10.93 -4.19 -35.53
CA PRO A 3 11.06 -3.47 -34.26
C PRO A 3 11.51 -4.42 -33.15
N PRO A 4 12.31 -3.95 -32.18
CA PRO A 4 12.70 -4.76 -31.02
C PRO A 4 11.47 -4.99 -30.13
N VAL A 5 11.22 -6.26 -29.82
CA VAL A 5 10.20 -6.71 -28.85
C VAL A 5 10.67 -6.29 -27.46
N SER A 6 9.88 -5.44 -26.81
CA SER A 6 10.10 -4.98 -25.44
C SER A 6 10.25 -6.18 -24.48
N PRO A 7 11.23 -6.18 -23.56
CA PRO A 7 11.30 -7.21 -22.53
C PRO A 7 10.05 -7.09 -21.65
N LEU A 8 9.36 -8.22 -21.47
CA LEU A 8 8.26 -8.35 -20.52
C LEU A 8 8.85 -8.09 -19.11
N HIS A 9 8.71 -6.87 -18.62
CA HIS A 9 8.72 -6.62 -17.18
C HIS A 9 7.62 -7.49 -16.59
N THR A 10 8.00 -8.51 -15.82
CA THR A 10 7.08 -9.15 -14.89
C THR A 10 7.33 -8.48 -13.55
N PRO A 11 6.51 -7.48 -13.14
CA PRO A 11 6.61 -6.89 -11.82
C PRO A 11 6.00 -7.89 -10.85
N PHE A 12 6.77 -8.91 -10.45
CA PHE A 12 6.33 -9.88 -9.47
C PHE A 12 6.99 -9.65 -8.12
N SER A 13 6.86 -8.40 -7.64
CA SER A 13 6.64 -8.03 -6.23
C SER A 13 6.86 -6.53 -6.07
N SER A 14 5.95 -5.69 -6.57
CA SER A 14 5.73 -4.41 -5.90
C SER A 14 5.19 -4.76 -4.53
N VAL A 15 6.07 -4.80 -3.52
CA VAL A 15 5.64 -4.83 -2.14
C VAL A 15 5.06 -3.44 -1.93
N GLU A 16 3.73 -3.34 -2.02
CA GLU A 16 2.98 -2.14 -1.67
C GLU A 16 3.11 -1.96 -0.15
N GLY A 17 4.26 -1.43 0.26
CA GLY A 17 4.51 -0.99 1.61
C GLY A 17 3.46 0.05 1.93
N THR A 18 2.70 -0.19 2.99
CA THR A 18 1.71 0.76 3.48
C THR A 18 2.45 2.08 3.75
N PRO A 19 2.06 3.22 3.17
CA PRO A 19 2.69 4.50 3.49
C PRO A 19 2.31 4.84 4.93
N LEU A 20 3.18 4.46 5.87
CA LEU A 20 3.06 4.80 7.29
C LEU A 20 4.05 5.91 7.62
N PRO A 21 3.78 6.75 8.64
CA PRO A 21 4.61 7.91 8.93
C PRO A 21 6.05 7.44 9.28
N THR A 22 7.12 7.89 8.61
CA THR A 22 8.50 7.39 8.80
C THR A 22 9.34 8.21 9.78
N TRP A 23 8.72 9.11 10.54
CA TRP A 23 9.41 9.90 11.58
C TRP A 23 9.33 9.20 12.95
N ASP A 24 10.48 8.89 13.55
CA ASP A 24 10.66 8.70 15.01
C ASP A 24 10.52 10.08 15.69
N GLN A 25 9.86 10.19 16.85
CA GLN A 25 9.72 11.44 17.63
C GLN A 25 11.09 12.06 17.99
N ARG A 26 12.19 11.31 17.87
CA ARG A 26 13.58 11.77 18.04
C ARG A 26 14.24 12.33 16.77
N GLY A 27 13.55 12.36 15.63
CA GLY A 27 14.09 12.90 14.36
C GLY A 27 15.08 11.98 13.65
N HIS A 28 14.97 10.67 13.85
CA HIS A 28 15.82 9.66 13.20
C HIS A 28 15.06 8.89 12.11
N TRP A 29 15.75 8.55 11.02
CA TRP A 29 15.25 7.69 9.95
C TRP A 29 14.99 6.27 10.45
N GLU A 30 13.83 5.70 10.09
CA GLU A 30 13.50 4.31 10.43
C GLU A 30 14.34 3.33 9.57
N PRO A 31 15.00 2.32 10.19
CA PRO A 31 15.77 1.35 9.43
C PRO A 31 14.86 0.30 8.78
N GLY A 32 15.17 -0.03 7.53
CA GLY A 32 14.68 -1.21 6.82
C GLY A 32 15.77 -2.29 6.76
N LEU A 33 15.39 -3.54 7.03
CA LEU A 33 16.27 -4.70 6.88
C LEU A 33 15.59 -5.73 5.98
N ALA A 34 16.21 -6.03 4.85
CA ALA A 34 15.71 -7.05 3.94
C ALA A 34 16.74 -8.17 3.75
N ARG A 35 16.22 -9.40 3.74
CA ARG A 35 16.99 -10.64 3.67
C ARG A 35 16.37 -11.53 2.63
N TRP A 36 17.20 -12.05 1.73
CA TRP A 36 16.75 -12.99 0.71
C TRP A 36 17.62 -14.24 0.66
N VAL A 37 17.01 -15.34 0.23
CA VAL A 37 17.71 -16.56 -0.14
C VAL A 37 17.05 -17.16 -1.37
N VAL A 38 17.87 -17.60 -2.32
CA VAL A 38 17.42 -18.38 -3.48
C VAL A 38 17.51 -19.85 -3.09
N LEU A 39 16.38 -20.54 -3.07
CA LEU A 39 16.34 -21.94 -2.62
C LEU A 39 16.73 -22.91 -3.75
N TRP A 40 16.24 -22.69 -4.97
CA TRP A 40 16.50 -23.56 -6.13
C TRP A 40 16.52 -22.76 -7.44
N GLY A 41 17.48 -23.09 -8.32
CA GLY A 41 17.67 -22.51 -9.66
C GLY A 41 18.93 -23.09 -10.30
N HIS A 42 18.83 -23.61 -11.53
CA HIS A 42 19.96 -24.24 -12.23
C HIS A 42 21.01 -23.22 -12.63
N ARG A 43 22.12 -23.10 -11.87
CA ARG A 43 23.39 -22.40 -12.22
C ARG A 43 23.29 -20.94 -12.76
N LEU A 44 22.07 -20.40 -12.85
CA LEU A 44 21.70 -19.06 -13.22
C LEU A 44 21.16 -18.41 -11.95
N PHE A 45 21.93 -17.48 -11.43
CA PHE A 45 21.56 -16.69 -10.27
C PHE A 45 20.98 -15.37 -10.75
N PRO A 46 19.93 -14.85 -10.10
CA PRO A 46 19.31 -13.61 -10.52
C PRO A 46 20.18 -12.43 -10.13
N LEU A 47 20.12 -11.37 -10.92
CA LEU A 47 20.54 -10.03 -10.57
C LEU A 47 19.53 -9.46 -9.58
N THR A 48 19.98 -9.03 -8.40
CA THR A 48 19.11 -8.34 -7.45
C THR A 48 19.40 -6.85 -7.49
N GLN A 49 18.37 -6.03 -7.69
CA GLN A 49 18.47 -4.58 -7.68
C GLN A 49 17.46 -3.99 -6.71
N VAL A 50 17.83 -2.92 -6.03
CA VAL A 50 16.94 -2.14 -5.16
C VAL A 50 16.97 -0.71 -5.66
N THR A 51 15.81 -0.23 -6.09
CA THR A 51 15.63 1.10 -6.67
C THR A 51 14.57 1.85 -5.89
N ASP A 52 14.73 3.16 -5.81
CA ASP A 52 13.68 4.06 -5.36
C ASP A 52 12.73 4.42 -6.52
N SER A 53 11.57 5.00 -6.19
CA SER A 53 10.58 5.61 -7.07
C SER A 53 11.15 6.59 -8.10
N SER A 54 12.26 7.26 -7.80
CA SER A 54 13.00 8.13 -8.73
C SER A 54 13.91 7.36 -9.71
N GLY A 55 14.04 6.05 -9.54
CA GLY A 55 14.98 5.20 -10.29
C GLY A 55 16.41 5.22 -9.75
N HIS A 56 16.65 5.84 -8.59
CA HIS A 56 17.96 5.82 -7.95
C HIS A 56 18.30 4.41 -7.41
N LEU A 57 19.45 3.88 -7.80
CA LEU A 57 19.91 2.54 -7.44
C LEU A 57 20.63 2.54 -6.09
N PHE A 58 20.02 1.94 -5.07
CA PHE A 58 20.60 1.81 -3.73
C PHE A 58 21.48 0.59 -3.57
N TYR A 59 21.09 -0.52 -4.21
CA TYR A 59 21.81 -1.77 -4.10
C TYR A 59 21.71 -2.54 -5.40
N SER A 60 22.82 -3.09 -5.87
CA SER A 60 22.86 -4.03 -6.98
C SER A 60 23.82 -5.15 -6.68
N LYS A 61 23.38 -6.38 -6.94
CA LYS A 61 24.21 -7.57 -6.78
C LYS A 61 23.94 -8.57 -7.88
N GLU A 62 24.98 -8.82 -8.67
CA GLU A 62 25.04 -9.92 -9.61
C GLU A 62 25.21 -11.26 -8.87
N ASP A 63 24.72 -12.35 -9.47
CA ASP A 63 24.78 -13.71 -8.93
C ASP A 63 24.24 -13.88 -7.48
N ALA A 64 23.04 -13.36 -7.21
CA ALA A 64 22.48 -13.33 -5.87
C ALA A 64 22.00 -14.70 -5.37
N LYS A 65 22.87 -15.49 -4.73
CA LYS A 65 22.47 -16.75 -4.05
C LYS A 65 21.76 -16.53 -2.71
N LYS A 66 22.33 -15.62 -1.91
CA LYS A 66 21.91 -15.26 -0.56
C LYS A 66 22.43 -13.87 -0.25
N GLY A 67 21.62 -13.07 0.46
CA GLY A 67 21.99 -11.72 0.82
C GLY A 67 21.20 -11.20 1.99
N LYS A 68 21.79 -10.20 2.64
CA LYS A 68 21.13 -9.28 3.58
C LYS A 68 21.59 -7.90 3.18
N PHE A 69 20.68 -6.95 3.18
CA PHE A 69 21.01 -5.54 3.07
C PHE A 69 20.13 -4.77 4.05
N ALA A 70 20.71 -3.72 4.60
CA ALA A 70 20.00 -2.76 5.42
C ALA A 70 20.01 -1.43 4.68
N PHE A 71 18.91 -0.71 4.74
CA PHE A 71 18.77 0.61 4.15
C PHE A 71 18.01 1.50 5.12
N THR A 72 18.27 2.79 5.07
CA THR A 72 17.50 3.82 5.78
C THR A 72 16.81 4.65 4.72
N THR A 73 15.52 4.92 4.93
CA THR A 73 14.70 5.69 3.99
C THR A 73 14.68 7.15 4.44
N ASP A 74 15.22 8.04 3.61
CA ASP A 74 15.28 9.48 3.90
C ASP A 74 13.95 10.19 3.55
N ASP A 75 13.07 9.58 2.77
CA ASP A 75 11.80 10.19 2.39
C ASP A 75 10.66 9.17 2.36
N TYR A 76 9.43 9.69 2.29
CA TYR A 76 8.20 8.92 2.09
C TYR A 76 8.11 8.37 0.67
N GLU A 77 9.03 7.49 0.31
CA GLU A 77 9.13 6.96 -1.04
C GLU A 77 8.94 5.45 -1.08
N ILE A 78 8.52 4.97 -2.26
CA ILE A 78 8.28 3.57 -2.53
C ILE A 78 9.58 2.97 -3.04
N TYR A 79 10.09 1.96 -2.34
CA TYR A 79 11.27 1.21 -2.75
C TYR A 79 10.86 -0.08 -3.45
N GLU A 80 11.47 -0.34 -4.61
CA GLU A 80 11.27 -1.55 -5.39
C GLU A 80 12.46 -2.49 -5.24
N ILE A 81 12.19 -3.76 -4.93
CA ILE A 81 13.20 -4.82 -4.85
C ILE A 81 12.96 -5.75 -6.03
N CYS A 82 13.87 -5.69 -7.00
CA CYS A 82 13.79 -6.43 -8.26
C CYS A 82 14.74 -7.64 -8.25
N PHE A 83 14.23 -8.80 -8.65
CA PHE A 83 15.02 -9.98 -8.95
C PHE A 83 14.90 -10.31 -10.44
N GLU A 84 15.97 -10.08 -11.19
CA GLU A 84 16.02 -10.28 -12.63
C GLU A 84 16.83 -11.53 -12.97
N SER A 85 16.19 -12.51 -13.61
CA SER A 85 16.88 -13.71 -14.11
C SER A 85 17.03 -13.63 -15.62
N HIS A 86 18.27 -13.58 -16.12
CA HIS A 86 18.52 -13.58 -17.56
C HIS A 86 18.41 -15.00 -18.14
N ALA A 87 17.24 -15.40 -18.62
CA ALA A 87 17.10 -16.64 -19.37
C ALA A 87 17.84 -16.51 -20.72
N GLN A 88 18.71 -17.46 -21.06
CA GLN A 88 19.47 -17.40 -22.32
C GLN A 88 18.53 -17.34 -23.52
N THR A 89 18.87 -16.45 -24.46
CA THR A 89 18.16 -16.06 -25.68
C THR A 89 17.96 -17.23 -26.66
N GLY A 90 17.07 -18.16 -26.32
CA GLY A 90 16.85 -19.38 -27.09
C GLY A 90 15.51 -20.04 -26.80
N GLY A 91 14.40 -19.28 -26.88
CA GLY A 91 13.02 -19.80 -26.97
C GLY A 91 12.49 -20.63 -25.79
N PHE A 92 13.32 -21.01 -24.84
CA PHE A 92 12.95 -21.75 -23.64
C PHE A 92 12.72 -20.75 -22.52
N ARG A 93 11.50 -20.71 -21.96
CA ARG A 93 11.28 -20.06 -20.66
C ARG A 93 12.27 -20.71 -19.69
N GLY A 94 13.13 -19.89 -19.06
CA GLY A 94 14.05 -20.37 -18.05
C GLY A 94 13.29 -21.13 -16.95
N PRO A 95 13.93 -22.10 -16.27
CA PRO A 95 13.28 -22.82 -15.18
C PRO A 95 12.86 -21.84 -14.07
N ASP A 96 11.65 -22.05 -13.51
CA ASP A 96 11.13 -21.22 -12.43
C ASP A 96 12.11 -21.20 -11.24
N GLN A 97 12.34 -20.01 -10.69
CA GLN A 97 13.23 -19.80 -9.55
C GLN A 97 12.42 -19.44 -8.31
N LEU A 98 12.67 -20.13 -7.20
CA LEU A 98 12.03 -19.84 -5.92
C LEU A 98 12.90 -18.93 -5.07
N ILE A 99 12.41 -17.73 -4.81
CA ILE A 99 13.07 -16.70 -4.01
C ILE A 99 12.24 -16.47 -2.75
N ILE A 100 12.86 -16.60 -1.58
CA ILE A 100 12.25 -16.19 -0.32
C ILE A 100 12.81 -14.83 0.06
N LEU A 101 11.94 -13.82 0.09
CA LEU A 101 12.23 -12.47 0.55
C LEU A 101 11.57 -12.25 1.92
N ASN A 102 12.36 -11.81 2.90
CA ASN A 102 11.88 -11.38 4.21
C ASN A 102 12.30 -9.92 4.42
N VAL A 103 11.33 -9.03 4.48
CA VAL A 103 11.53 -7.59 4.72
C VAL A 103 11.05 -7.27 6.14
N LYS A 104 11.88 -6.56 6.90
CA LYS A 104 11.59 -6.05 8.24
C LYS A 104 11.74 -4.54 8.24
N HIS A 105 10.90 -3.84 8.98
CA HIS A 105 10.93 -2.39 9.11
C HIS A 105 10.88 -1.96 10.58
N GLY A 106 11.31 -0.73 10.85
CA GLY A 106 11.21 -0.08 12.15
C GLY A 106 11.96 -0.83 13.25
N VAL A 107 11.28 -1.01 14.38
CA VAL A 107 11.84 -1.63 15.60
C VAL A 107 12.34 -3.07 15.39
N GLU A 108 11.81 -3.81 14.41
CA GLU A 108 12.28 -5.17 14.11
C GLU A 108 13.55 -5.23 13.27
N ALA A 109 13.88 -4.13 12.57
CA ALA A 109 15.10 -4.01 11.78
C ALA A 109 16.30 -3.53 12.63
N ARG A 110 16.05 -2.93 13.80
CA ARG A 110 17.09 -2.47 14.74
C ARG A 110 17.79 -3.62 15.45
N ASN A 111 19.13 -3.59 15.46
CA ASN A 111 19.94 -4.52 16.26
C ASN A 111 20.27 -3.92 17.64
N TYR A 112 19.39 -4.16 18.62
CA TYR A 112 19.57 -3.70 20.00
C TYR A 112 20.82 -4.27 20.68
N GLU A 113 21.30 -5.43 20.26
CA GLU A 113 22.52 -6.03 20.82
C GLU A 113 23.79 -5.26 20.45
N ASP A 114 23.82 -4.67 19.25
CA ASP A 114 24.96 -3.87 18.79
C ASP A 114 24.95 -2.48 19.45
N ILE A 115 23.77 -1.89 19.63
CA ILE A 115 23.57 -0.63 20.38
C ILE A 115 23.98 -0.82 21.84
N ALA A 116 23.59 -1.94 22.47
CA ALA A 116 23.97 -2.28 23.83
C ALA A 116 25.48 -2.32 24.04
N LYS A 117 26.22 -2.89 23.08
CA LYS A 117 27.69 -2.98 23.12
C LYS A 117 28.35 -1.63 22.89
N ALA A 118 27.82 -0.81 21.99
CA ALA A 118 28.35 0.52 21.67
C ALA A 118 28.16 1.51 22.84
N GLU A 119 26.97 1.53 23.45
CA GLU A 119 26.63 2.43 24.56
C GLU A 119 27.00 1.86 25.94
N LYS A 120 27.53 0.63 26.01
CA LYS A 120 27.83 -0.11 27.27
C LYS A 120 26.64 -0.16 28.23
N LEU A 121 25.45 -0.36 27.68
CA LEU A 121 24.21 -0.41 28.45
C LEU A 121 24.13 -1.70 29.26
N LYS A 122 23.46 -1.63 30.42
CA LYS A 122 23.11 -2.85 31.16
C LYS A 122 22.07 -3.63 30.35
N PRO A 123 22.09 -4.97 30.37
CA PRO A 123 21.14 -5.78 29.61
C PRO A 123 19.67 -5.42 29.93
N LEU A 124 19.38 -5.05 31.18
CA LEU A 124 18.05 -4.61 31.61
C LEU A 124 17.58 -3.30 30.94
N GLU A 125 18.49 -2.36 30.68
CA GLU A 125 18.17 -1.06 30.09
C GLU A 125 17.85 -1.19 28.59
N VAL A 126 18.49 -2.14 27.92
CA VAL A 126 18.23 -2.48 26.51
C VAL A 126 16.82 -3.03 26.35
N ASP A 127 16.40 -3.93 27.25
CA ASP A 127 15.05 -4.50 27.21
C ASP A 127 13.98 -3.44 27.45
N LEU A 128 14.20 -2.51 28.39
CA LEU A 128 13.29 -1.40 28.63
C LEU A 128 13.17 -0.48 27.41
N ARG A 129 14.29 -0.14 26.78
CA ARG A 129 14.28 0.71 25.58
C ARG A 129 13.60 0.05 24.39
N ARG A 130 13.77 -1.27 24.25
CA ARG A 130 13.04 -2.05 23.24
C ARG A 130 11.54 -2.05 23.49
N LEU A 131 11.09 -2.19 24.74
CA LEU A 131 9.67 -2.14 25.11
C LEU A 131 9.06 -0.75 24.89
N GLU A 132 9.81 0.30 25.20
CA GLU A 132 9.42 1.69 24.93
C GLU A 132 9.23 1.93 23.43
N ASP A 133 10.23 1.59 22.61
CA ASP A 133 10.18 1.74 21.14
C ASP A 133 9.01 0.93 20.54
N LEU A 134 8.74 -0.28 21.06
CA LEU A 134 7.59 -1.10 20.63
C LEU A 134 6.26 -0.44 21.00
N SER A 135 6.13 0.11 22.21
CA SER A 135 4.90 0.77 22.66
C SER A 135 4.62 2.04 21.84
N GLU A 136 5.65 2.83 21.55
CA GLU A 136 5.52 4.05 20.74
C GLU A 136 5.03 3.72 19.32
N SER A 137 5.60 2.67 18.70
CA SER A 137 5.17 2.17 17.40
C SER A 137 3.68 1.82 17.39
N ILE A 138 3.19 1.10 18.40
CA ILE A 138 1.78 0.69 18.48
C ILE A 138 0.84 1.90 18.62
N VAL A 139 1.20 2.88 19.46
CA VAL A 139 0.38 4.08 19.65
C VAL A 139 0.27 4.87 18.35
N LYS A 140 1.36 4.96 17.58
CA LYS A 140 1.40 5.61 16.28
C LYS A 140 0.52 4.89 15.25
N ASP A 141 0.60 3.56 15.19
CA ASP A 141 -0.27 2.76 14.31
C ASP A 141 -1.74 2.95 14.66
N PHE A 142 -2.08 2.98 15.96
CA PHE A 142 -3.45 3.21 16.41
C PHE A 142 -3.94 4.62 16.02
N ALA A 143 -3.11 5.64 16.18
CA ALA A 143 -3.43 7.02 15.78
C ALA A 143 -3.67 7.12 14.26
N TYR A 144 -2.83 6.46 13.46
CA TYR A 144 -3.00 6.40 12.01
C TYR A 144 -4.31 5.70 11.61
N MET A 145 -4.60 4.54 12.21
CA MET A 145 -5.84 3.81 11.93
C MET A 145 -7.08 4.63 12.29
N LYS A 146 -7.03 5.35 13.42
CA LYS A 146 -8.11 6.24 13.84
C LYS A 146 -8.33 7.40 12.87
N GLN A 147 -7.26 8.07 12.42
CA GLN A 147 -7.37 9.16 11.45
C GLN A 147 -8.02 8.68 10.14
N ARG A 148 -7.63 7.49 9.67
CA ARG A 148 -8.20 6.90 8.47
C ARG A 148 -9.67 6.50 8.65
N GLU A 149 -10.06 6.06 9.84
CA GLU A 149 -11.45 5.79 10.19
C GLU A 149 -12.30 7.08 10.16
N GLU A 150 -11.78 8.17 10.72
CA GLU A 150 -12.44 9.48 10.70
C GLU A 150 -12.69 9.96 9.26
N GLU A 151 -11.69 9.86 8.38
CA GLU A 151 -11.82 10.18 6.95
C GLU A 151 -12.85 9.26 6.23
N MET A 152 -12.86 7.96 6.54
CA MET A 152 -13.86 7.03 6.03
C MET A 152 -15.27 7.35 6.53
N ARG A 153 -15.41 7.86 7.76
CA ARG A 153 -16.70 8.22 8.34
C ARG A 153 -17.30 9.45 7.66
N ASP A 154 -16.47 10.45 7.37
CA ASP A 154 -16.91 11.69 6.70
C ASP A 154 -17.31 11.45 5.22
N THR A 155 -16.61 10.54 4.53
CA THR A 155 -16.98 10.13 3.16
C THR A 155 -18.30 9.34 3.13
N ASN A 156 -18.55 8.51 4.14
CA ASN A 156 -19.82 7.79 4.29
C ASN A 156 -20.99 8.76 4.57
N GLU A 157 -20.79 9.76 5.44
CA GLU A 157 -21.82 10.75 5.77
C GLU A 157 -22.21 11.61 4.56
N SER A 158 -21.23 12.10 3.79
CA SER A 158 -21.48 12.92 2.61
C SER A 158 -22.13 12.16 1.45
N THR A 159 -21.85 10.87 1.30
CA THR A 159 -22.49 10.00 0.30
C THR A 159 -23.95 9.72 0.66
N SER A 160 -24.22 9.33 1.91
CA SER A 160 -25.56 9.06 2.41
C SER A 160 -26.47 10.29 2.27
N THR A 161 -25.95 11.47 2.60
CA THR A 161 -26.69 12.75 2.53
C THR A 161 -27.16 13.08 1.11
N ARG A 162 -26.29 12.93 0.10
CA ARG A 162 -26.67 13.21 -1.31
C ARG A 162 -27.76 12.27 -1.80
N VAL A 163 -27.67 10.99 -1.44
CA VAL A 163 -28.68 9.97 -1.80
C VAL A 163 -30.03 10.29 -1.15
N LEU A 164 -30.04 10.69 0.12
CA LEU A 164 -31.26 11.11 0.83
C LEU A 164 -31.93 12.30 0.14
N TYR A 165 -31.17 13.32 -0.28
CA TYR A 165 -31.72 14.47 -1.00
C TYR A 165 -32.37 14.06 -2.33
N PHE A 166 -31.73 13.20 -3.14
CA PHE A 166 -32.33 12.71 -4.37
C PHE A 166 -33.62 11.89 -4.12
N SER A 167 -33.64 11.10 -3.04
CA SER A 167 -34.82 10.33 -2.64
C SER A 167 -35.99 11.24 -2.26
N ILE A 168 -35.76 12.27 -1.44
CA ILE A 168 -36.80 13.25 -1.06
C ILE A 168 -37.34 13.99 -2.29
N PHE A 169 -36.44 14.45 -3.17
CA PHE A 169 -36.83 15.13 -4.41
C PHE A 169 -37.71 14.23 -5.29
N SER A 170 -37.32 12.97 -5.47
CA SER A 170 -38.10 11.99 -6.24
C SER A 170 -39.50 11.79 -5.67
N MET A 171 -39.63 11.65 -4.35
CA MET A 171 -40.92 11.46 -3.68
C MET A 171 -41.84 12.69 -3.87
N LEU A 172 -41.29 13.91 -3.75
CA LEU A 172 -42.03 15.15 -4.01
C LEU A 172 -42.51 15.24 -5.45
N CYS A 173 -41.66 14.88 -6.42
CA CYS A 173 -42.05 14.85 -7.84
C CYS A 173 -43.21 13.87 -8.10
N LEU A 174 -43.17 12.68 -7.52
CA LEU A 174 -44.25 11.69 -7.66
C LEU A 174 -45.59 12.19 -7.10
N VAL A 175 -45.58 12.83 -5.92
CA VAL A 175 -46.78 13.44 -5.33
C VAL A 175 -47.30 14.60 -6.20
N GLY A 176 -46.41 15.43 -6.72
CA GLY A 176 -46.75 16.51 -7.66
C GLY A 176 -47.40 16.00 -8.94
N LEU A 177 -46.83 14.96 -9.56
CA LEU A 177 -47.40 14.33 -10.75
C LEU A 177 -48.75 13.66 -10.46
N ALA A 178 -48.89 12.95 -9.34
CA ALA A 178 -50.14 12.32 -8.95
C ALA A 178 -51.28 13.34 -8.74
N THR A 179 -50.99 14.43 -8.02
CA THR A 179 -51.96 15.53 -7.82
C THR A 179 -52.31 16.24 -9.13
N TRP A 180 -51.31 16.48 -9.98
CA TRP A 180 -51.52 17.03 -11.32
C TRP A 180 -52.41 16.13 -12.18
N GLN A 181 -52.14 14.82 -12.21
CA GLN A 181 -52.94 13.83 -12.94
C GLN A 181 -54.42 13.86 -12.52
N VAL A 182 -54.69 13.88 -11.21
CA VAL A 182 -56.07 13.94 -10.69
C VAL A 182 -56.75 15.26 -11.05
N CYS A 183 -56.05 16.39 -10.93
CA CYS A 183 -56.58 17.71 -11.32
C CYS A 183 -56.86 17.79 -12.83
N TYR A 184 -55.97 17.25 -13.66
CA TYR A 184 -56.13 17.19 -15.11
C TYR A 184 -57.35 16.38 -15.50
N LEU A 185 -57.52 15.16 -14.95
CA LEU A 185 -58.69 14.33 -15.20
C LEU A 185 -59.99 15.01 -14.73
N ARG A 186 -59.99 15.63 -13.55
CA ARG A 186 -61.16 16.39 -13.06
C ARG A 186 -61.52 17.57 -13.97
N ARG A 187 -60.54 18.31 -14.47
CA ARG A 187 -60.75 19.41 -15.44
C ARG A 187 -61.27 18.88 -16.78
N PHE A 188 -60.72 17.77 -17.26
CA PHE A 188 -61.12 17.14 -18.50
C PHE A 188 -62.59 16.69 -18.48
N PHE A 189 -63.04 16.03 -17.39
CA PHE A 189 -64.45 15.62 -17.25
C PHE A 189 -65.41 16.79 -17.11
N LYS A 190 -65.03 17.86 -16.39
CA LYS A 190 -65.83 19.10 -16.31
C LYS A 190 -65.97 19.79 -17.67
N ALA A 191 -64.87 19.89 -18.43
CA ALA A 191 -64.88 20.55 -19.74
C ALA A 191 -65.70 19.80 -20.79
N LYS A 192 -65.78 18.47 -20.69
CA LYS A 192 -66.56 17.62 -21.60
C LYS A 192 -68.01 17.40 -21.18
N LYS A 193 -68.49 18.01 -20.08
CA LYS A 193 -69.85 17.85 -19.53
C LYS A 193 -70.32 16.38 -19.43
N LEU A 194 -69.43 15.46 -19.03
CA LEU A 194 -69.80 14.04 -18.90
C LEU A 194 -70.41 13.67 -17.53
N ILE A 195 -70.35 14.57 -16.55
CA ILE A 195 -70.90 14.37 -15.20
C ILE A 195 -71.47 15.72 -14.76
N GLU A 196 -72.78 15.76 -14.52
CA GLU A 196 -73.48 16.80 -13.74
C GLU A 196 -73.40 16.44 -12.25
#